data_AF-A0A2S8YQ08-F1
#
_entry.id   AF-A0A2S8YQ08-F1
#
_cell.length_a   1.000
_cell.length_b   1.000
_cell.length_c   1.000
_cell.angle_alpha   90.00
_cell.angle_beta   90.00
_cell.angle_gamma   90.00
#
_symmetry.space_group_name_H-M   'P 1'
#
loop_
_entity.id
_entity.type
_entity.pdbx_description
1 polymer ?
#
loop_
_entity_poly.entity_id
_entity_poly.type
_entity_poly.pdbx_seq_one_letter_code
_entity_poly.pdbx_strand_id
1 'polypeptide(L)'
;MSDITLLKALIVQRAMGGIGAAELRQQVMQQSPQLTEAALQSVLVGLQEEDRLCGHEVEGQWMYTAIDKNDPGYTPLEYSPQFAEQIIAASCEAFHEIDVDDMISQLDAMIAKARARQNNS
;
A
#
# COMPACT_ATOMS: atom_id res chain seq x y z
N MET A 1 18.44 9.85 -12.42
CA MET A 1 18.59 9.37 -11.02
C MET A 1 18.70 10.51 -9.99
N SER A 2 18.86 11.79 -10.38
CA SER A 2 18.98 12.90 -9.42
C SER A 2 17.64 13.42 -8.87
N ASP A 3 16.61 13.51 -9.71
CA ASP A 3 15.38 14.26 -9.35
C ASP A 3 14.52 13.57 -8.28
N ILE A 4 14.32 12.26 -8.39
CA ILE A 4 13.47 11.54 -7.44
C ILE A 4 14.12 11.41 -6.06
N THR A 5 15.45 11.31 -6.01
CA THR A 5 16.22 11.26 -4.77
C THR A 5 16.19 12.61 -4.05
N LEU A 6 16.31 13.71 -4.81
CA LEU A 6 16.14 15.07 -4.30
C LEU A 6 14.73 15.29 -3.77
N LEU A 7 13.70 14.86 -4.51
CA LEU A 7 12.31 14.94 -4.08
C LEU A 7 12.05 14.16 -2.78
N LYS A 8 12.57 12.93 -2.68
CA LYS A 8 12.51 12.12 -1.46
C LYS A 8 13.16 12.83 -0.27
N ALA A 9 14.36 13.38 -0.47
CA ALA A 9 15.08 14.12 0.57
C ALA A 9 14.31 15.37 1.02
N LEU A 10 13.74 16.12 0.06
CA LEU A 10 12.92 17.30 0.33
C LEU A 10 11.70 16.92 1.19
N ILE A 11 10.95 15.90 0.81
CA ILE A 11 9.75 15.46 1.55
C ILE A 11 10.12 15.09 2.99
N VAL A 12 11.17 14.27 3.17
CA VAL A 12 11.64 13.88 4.51
C VAL A 12 12.07 15.11 5.32
N GLN A 13 12.78 16.04 4.71
CA GLN A 13 13.21 17.28 5.37
C GLN A 13 12.00 18.14 5.81
N ARG A 14 10.97 18.27 4.98
CA ARG A 14 9.76 19.02 5.31
C ARG A 14 8.93 18.35 6.41
N ALA A 15 8.98 17.03 6.49
CA ALA A 15 8.26 16.26 7.50
C ALA A 15 9.01 16.14 8.84
N MET A 16 10.20 16.74 8.99
CA MET A 16 10.88 16.80 10.29
C MET A 16 10.05 17.62 11.28
N GLY A 17 9.54 16.98 12.33
CA GLY A 17 8.63 17.60 13.30
C GLY A 17 7.15 17.56 12.93
N GLY A 18 6.80 16.96 11.78
CA GLY A 18 5.42 16.82 11.33
C GLY A 18 4.97 17.96 10.40
N ILE A 19 4.28 17.61 9.32
CA ILE A 19 3.69 18.56 8.37
C ILE A 19 2.33 18.07 7.90
N GLY A 20 1.37 18.99 7.73
CA GLY A 20 0.05 18.65 7.19
C GLY A 20 0.13 18.22 5.73
N ALA A 21 -0.70 17.26 5.33
CA ALA A 21 -0.70 16.72 3.96
C ALA A 21 -0.91 17.81 2.90
N ALA A 22 -1.86 18.72 3.13
CA ALA A 22 -2.14 19.82 2.22
C ALA A 22 -0.96 20.80 2.10
N GLU A 23 -0.30 21.09 3.23
CA GLU A 23 0.86 21.97 3.28
C GLU A 23 2.06 21.34 2.58
N LEU A 24 2.37 20.08 2.87
CA LEU A 24 3.43 19.33 2.21
C LEU A 24 3.23 19.32 0.69
N ARG A 25 2.02 18.98 0.25
CA ARG A 25 1.67 18.98 -1.17
C ARG A 25 1.91 20.35 -1.81
N GLN A 26 1.42 21.41 -1.18
CA GLN A 26 1.59 22.77 -1.68
C GLN A 26 3.09 23.12 -1.81
N GLN A 27 3.88 22.87 -0.77
CA GLN A 27 5.31 23.20 -0.77
C GLN A 27 6.08 22.40 -1.83
N VAL A 28 5.79 21.10 -1.95
CA VAL A 28 6.48 20.22 -2.90
C VAL A 28 6.10 20.55 -4.34
N MET A 29 4.82 20.78 -4.63
CA MET A 29 4.37 21.16 -5.98
C MET A 29 4.86 22.54 -6.41
N GLN A 30 5.01 23.49 -5.47
CA GLN A 30 5.61 24.80 -5.77
C GLN A 30 7.08 24.67 -6.18
N GLN A 31 7.83 23.77 -5.53
CA GLN A 31 9.25 23.55 -5.84
C GLN A 31 9.47 22.61 -7.03
N SER A 32 8.47 21.83 -7.40
CA SER A 32 8.50 20.92 -8.55
C SER A 32 7.20 21.06 -9.36
N PRO A 33 7.03 22.13 -10.15
CA PRO A 33 5.77 22.42 -10.86
C PRO A 33 5.37 21.37 -11.89
N GLN A 34 6.31 20.51 -12.29
CA GLN A 34 6.12 19.44 -13.26
C GLN A 34 5.65 18.13 -12.58
N LEU A 35 5.67 18.08 -11.25
CA LEU A 35 5.27 16.91 -10.49
C LEU A 35 3.76 16.75 -10.51
N THR A 36 3.30 15.58 -10.95
CA THR A 36 1.87 15.23 -10.90
C THR A 36 1.50 14.74 -9.50
N GLU A 37 0.22 14.86 -9.16
CA GLU A 37 -0.32 14.33 -7.90
C GLU A 37 -0.02 12.84 -7.73
N ALA A 38 -0.22 12.06 -8.79
CA ALA A 38 0.04 10.62 -8.78
C ALA A 38 1.52 10.31 -8.51
N ALA A 39 2.43 11.08 -9.12
CA ALA A 39 3.87 10.91 -8.88
C ALA A 39 4.25 11.27 -7.44
N LEU A 40 3.68 12.35 -6.88
CA LEU A 40 3.87 12.69 -5.47
C LEU A 40 3.38 11.55 -4.55
N GLN A 41 2.19 11.02 -4.81
CA GLN A 41 1.62 9.93 -4.02
C GLN A 41 2.50 8.67 -4.09
N SER A 42 2.99 8.29 -5.28
CA SER A 42 3.92 7.17 -5.43
C SER A 42 5.21 7.36 -4.62
N VAL A 43 5.73 8.59 -4.55
CA VAL A 43 6.93 8.88 -3.76
C VAL A 43 6.65 8.83 -2.26
N LEU A 44 5.50 9.32 -1.81
CA LEU A 44 5.08 9.24 -0.41
C LEU A 44 4.94 7.79 0.05
N VAL A 45 4.28 6.94 -0.75
CA VAL A 45 4.16 5.49 -0.45
C VAL A 45 5.53 4.84 -0.39
N GLY A 46 6.40 5.08 -1.37
CA GLY A 46 7.75 4.52 -1.36
C GLY A 46 8.58 4.96 -0.14
N LEU A 47 8.39 6.18 0.37
CA LEU A 47 9.06 6.64 1.60
C LEU A 47 8.50 5.96 2.86
N GLN A 48 7.22 5.59 2.86
CA GLN A 48 6.61 4.82 3.96
C GLN A 48 7.10 3.37 3.95
N GLU A 49 7.18 2.73 2.78
CA GLU A 49 7.75 1.39 2.61
C GLU A 49 9.23 1.33 3.00
N GLU A 50 9.98 2.42 2.80
CA GLU A 50 11.37 2.56 3.23
C GLU A 50 11.54 2.84 4.74
N ASP A 51 10.45 2.91 5.52
CA ASP A 51 10.42 3.36 6.92
C ASP A 51 11.09 4.74 7.13
N ARG A 52 10.92 5.67 6.19
CA ARG A 52 11.47 7.03 6.28
C ARG A 52 10.42 8.09 6.58
N LEU A 53 9.16 7.75 6.38
CA LEU A 53 8.01 8.63 6.55
C LEU A 53 6.85 7.85 7.18
N CYS A 54 6.16 8.47 8.11
CA CYS A 54 4.91 7.96 8.68
C CYS A 54 3.77 8.92 8.32
N GLY A 55 2.62 8.39 7.91
CA GLY A 55 1.39 9.16 7.75
C GLY A 55 0.42 8.80 8.87
N HIS A 56 -0.14 9.78 9.56
CA HIS A 56 -1.07 9.56 10.67
C HIS A 56 -2.06 10.73 10.80
N GLU A 57 -3.17 10.50 11.50
CA GLU A 57 -4.19 11.52 11.73
C GLU A 57 -4.02 12.17 13.11
N VAL A 58 -3.98 13.51 13.14
CA VAL A 58 -3.94 14.32 14.37
C VAL A 58 -5.07 15.34 14.31
N GLU A 59 -5.98 15.29 15.28
CA GLU A 59 -7.11 16.24 15.39
C GLU A 59 -7.93 16.40 14.10
N GLY A 60 -8.14 15.31 13.35
CA GLY A 60 -8.89 15.34 12.09
C GLY A 60 -8.07 15.76 10.86
N GLN A 61 -6.76 15.96 11.01
CA GLN A 61 -5.86 16.35 9.94
C GLN A 61 -4.84 15.25 9.66
N TRP A 62 -4.68 14.91 8.38
CA TRP A 62 -3.63 13.99 7.96
C TRP A 62 -2.26 14.67 7.99
N MET A 63 -1.33 14.08 8.73
CA MET A 63 0.02 14.57 8.97
C MET A 63 1.05 13.57 8.46
N TYR A 64 2.14 14.08 7.90
CA TYR A 64 3.33 13.29 7.60
C TYR A 64 4.45 13.65 8.56
N THR A 65 5.12 12.64 9.12
CA THR A 65 6.26 12.83 10.04
C THR A 65 7.42 11.99 9.57
N ALA A 66 8.61 12.58 9.47
CA ALA A 66 9.82 11.85 9.16
C ALA A 66 10.19 10.90 10.30
N ILE A 67 10.65 9.70 9.95
CA ILE A 67 11.10 8.71 10.92
C ILE A 67 12.61 8.87 11.10
N ASP A 68 13.05 9.26 12.30
CA ASP A 68 14.44 9.19 12.70
C ASP A 68 14.67 7.93 13.55
N LYS A 69 15.28 6.91 12.95
CA LYS A 69 15.61 5.64 13.64
C LYS A 69 16.70 5.80 14.70
N ASN A 70 17.39 6.95 14.74
CA ASN A 70 18.38 7.27 15.76
C ASN A 70 17.77 8.03 16.95
N ASP A 71 16.49 8.43 16.86
CA ASP A 71 15.79 9.06 17.98
C ASP A 71 15.63 8.03 19.11
N PRO A 72 16.07 8.32 20.34
CA PRO A 72 15.91 7.41 21.47
C PRO A 72 14.44 7.12 21.84
N GLY A 73 13.50 7.94 21.36
CA GLY A 73 12.06 7.71 21.47
C GLY A 73 11.45 6.91 20.31
N TYR A 74 12.24 6.48 19.33
CA TYR A 74 11.74 5.65 18.23
C TYR A 74 11.44 4.23 18.72
N THR A 75 10.15 3.90 18.79
CA THR A 75 9.67 2.53 18.91
C THR A 75 9.18 2.04 17.55
N PRO A 76 9.80 1.01 16.96
CA PRO A 76 9.26 0.36 15.77
C PRO A 76 7.83 -0.12 16.04
N LEU A 77 6.93 0.10 15.08
CA LEU A 77 5.60 -0.48 15.11
C LEU A 77 5.71 -2.00 14.86
N GLU A 78 5.82 -2.77 15.93
CA GLU A 78 5.68 -4.22 15.86
C GLU A 78 4.19 -4.56 15.82
N TYR A 79 3.66 -4.78 14.62
CA TYR A 79 2.33 -5.36 14.48
C TYR A 79 2.41 -6.85 14.85
N SER A 80 1.68 -7.25 15.89
CA SER A 80 1.53 -8.67 16.21
C SER A 80 0.95 -9.42 15.00
N PRO A 81 1.39 -10.66 14.69
CA PRO A 81 0.83 -11.46 13.61
C PRO A 81 -0.70 -11.55 13.65
N GLN A 82 -1.26 -11.64 14.86
CA GLN A 82 -2.70 -11.70 15.10
C GLN A 82 -3.44 -10.43 14.64
N PHE A 83 -2.80 -9.26 14.72
CA PHE A 83 -3.37 -7.99 14.25
C PHE A 83 -3.33 -7.89 12.71
N ALA A 84 -2.25 -8.37 12.08
CA ALA A 84 -2.16 -8.44 10.61
C ALA A 84 -3.23 -9.37 10.03
N GLU A 85 -3.47 -10.52 10.66
CA GLU A 85 -4.53 -11.47 10.27
C GLU A 85 -5.93 -10.84 10.35
N GLN A 86 -6.20 -10.00 11.35
CA GLN A 86 -7.50 -9.30 11.49
C GLN A 86 -7.75 -8.26 10.38
N ILE A 87 -6.70 -7.56 9.93
CA ILE A 87 -6.81 -6.62 8.80
C ILE A 87 -7.13 -7.38 7.50
N ILE A 88 -6.43 -8.50 7.25
CA ILE A 88 -6.65 -9.34 6.08
C ILE A 88 -8.09 -9.90 6.09
N ALA A 89 -8.56 -10.37 7.24
CA ALA A 89 -9.91 -10.91 7.40
C ALA A 89 -11.03 -9.87 7.17
N ALA A 90 -10.80 -8.58 7.50
CA ALA A 90 -11.77 -7.51 7.25
C ALA A 90 -11.85 -7.12 5.76
N SER A 91 -10.79 -7.34 4.99
CA SER A 91 -10.71 -7.03 3.55
C SER A 91 -11.15 -8.16 2.61
N CYS A 92 -11.29 -9.39 3.13
CA CYS A 92 -11.87 -10.49 2.37
C CYS A 92 -13.38 -10.52 2.59
N GLU A 93 -14.15 -10.15 1.55
CA GLU A 93 -15.58 -10.48 1.50
C GLU A 93 -15.76 -11.97 1.85
N ALA A 94 -16.79 -12.24 2.66
CA ALA A 94 -17.09 -13.51 3.33
C ALA A 94 -16.49 -14.75 2.65
N PHE A 95 -15.69 -15.50 3.41
CA PHE A 95 -15.21 -16.83 3.06
C PHE A 95 -16.35 -17.63 2.41
N HIS A 96 -16.30 -17.77 1.09
CA HIS A 96 -17.19 -18.68 0.36
C HIS A 96 -16.54 -20.04 0.45
N GLU A 97 -17.10 -20.89 1.31
CA GLU A 97 -16.75 -22.30 1.32
C GLU A 97 -17.06 -22.86 -0.07
N ILE A 98 -16.02 -23.30 -0.76
CA ILE A 98 -16.17 -23.89 -2.08
C ILE A 98 -16.56 -25.34 -1.85
N ASP A 99 -17.74 -25.73 -2.33
CA ASP A 99 -18.15 -27.13 -2.38
C ASP A 99 -17.24 -27.89 -3.35
N VAL A 100 -16.37 -28.72 -2.78
CA VAL A 100 -15.38 -29.50 -3.52
C VAL A 100 -16.06 -30.50 -4.47
N ASP A 101 -17.22 -31.02 -4.10
CA ASP A 101 -17.95 -32.00 -4.92
C ASP A 101 -18.56 -31.34 -6.16
N ASP A 102 -19.02 -30.09 -6.04
CA ASP A 102 -19.51 -29.31 -7.18
C ASP A 102 -18.37 -28.95 -8.14
N MET A 103 -17.21 -28.54 -7.60
CA MET A 103 -16.01 -28.29 -8.42
C MET A 103 -15.55 -29.54 -9.19
N ILE A 104 -15.50 -30.69 -8.53
CA ILE A 104 -15.12 -31.96 -9.18
C ILE A 104 -16.12 -32.31 -10.28
N SER A 105 -17.42 -32.14 -10.02
CA SER A 105 -18.48 -32.40 -10.99
C SER A 105 -18.38 -31.50 -12.23
N GLN A 106 -18.06 -30.22 -12.04
CA GLN A 106 -17.82 -29.29 -13.15
C GLN A 106 -16.58 -29.68 -13.96
N LEU A 107 -15.51 -30.12 -13.31
CA LEU A 107 -14.29 -30.57 -13.96
C LEU A 107 -14.54 -31.83 -14.82
N ASP A 108 -15.27 -32.80 -14.28
CA ASP A 108 -15.65 -34.02 -15.00
C ASP A 108 -16.51 -33.72 -16.22
N ALA A 109 -17.46 -32.78 -16.10
CA ALA A 109 -18.28 -32.34 -17.23
C ALA A 109 -17.43 -31.69 -18.34
N MET A 110 -16.43 -30.87 -17.96
CA MET A 110 -15.49 -30.26 -18.91
C MET A 110 -14.61 -31.31 -19.61
N ILE A 111 -14.10 -32.29 -18.86
CA ILE A 111 -13.30 -33.39 -19.41
C ILE A 111 -14.13 -34.26 -20.35
N ALA A 112 -15.36 -34.61 -19.97
CA ALA A 112 -16.28 -35.36 -20.82
C ALA A 112 -16.58 -34.63 -22.12
N LYS A 113 -16.81 -33.31 -22.06
CA LYS A 113 -17.02 -32.46 -23.24
C LYS A 113 -15.79 -32.38 -24.13
N ALA A 114 -14.58 -32.34 -23.56
CA ALA A 114 -13.34 -32.35 -24.32
C ALA A 114 -13.11 -33.68 -25.04
N ARG A 115 -13.38 -34.82 -24.37
CA ARG A 115 -13.28 -36.16 -24.97
C ARG A 115 -14.33 -36.39 -26.06
N ALA A 116 -15.56 -35.92 -25.87
CA ALA A 116 -16.61 -36.00 -26.90
C ALA A 116 -16.25 -35.20 -28.17
N ARG A 117 -15.52 -34.09 -28.02
CA ARG A 117 -15.01 -33.32 -29.16
C ARG A 117 -13.88 -34.04 -29.92
N GLN A 118 -13.07 -34.84 -29.23
CA GLN A 118 -12.01 -35.64 -29.86
C GLN A 118 -12.54 -36.88 -30.59
N ASN A 119 -13.65 -37.47 -30.13
CA ASN A 119 -14.24 -38.66 -30.77
C ASN A 119 -15.18 -38.36 -31.95
N ASN A 120 -15.50 -37.08 -32.18
CA ASN A 120 -16.33 -36.62 -33.31
C ASN A 120 -15.50 -35.90 -34.40
N SER A 121 -14.18 -36.12 -34.44
CA SER A 121 -13.26 -35.69 -35.52
C SER A 121 -12.66 -36.89 -36.23
#